data_AF-A0A4P0Y4X7-F1
#
_entry.id   AF-A0A4P0Y4X7-F1
#
_cell.length_a   1.000
_cell.length_b   1.000
_cell.length_c   1.000
_cell.angle_alpha   90.00
_cell.angle_beta   90.00
_cell.angle_gamma   90.00
#
_symmetry.space_group_name_H-M   'P 1'
#
loop_
_entity.id
_entity.type
_entity.pdbx_description
1 polymer ?
#
loop_
_entity_poly.entity_id
_entity_poly.type
_entity_poly.pdbx_seq_one_letter_code
_entity_poly.pdbx_strand_id
1 'polypeptide(L)'
;MSKLAPEDQSLLWQAASAGADDVQAACAAARAAFYPWSHRPLAERIDVVQRFAALLETHKEALATLISRETSKPLWETRTEVQAMIGKAAISIEAYHQRTGFHESTLPDGKALLRHKPHGVMAVFGPYNFPGHLPNGHIIPALIAGNTIVFKPSELTPATAEMTVQLWQQAGIPDGAINLLQGGKATGQALLENRDIDGVLFTGSAAAGFHFHRYFGGQPEKMLALEMGGNNALIVADAADIDAALHVIIQSAFISAGQRCTCARRLIVPRGEQGDALLQRLVEASAQIRAGKWDDQPAPFMGGVISLDAAQNMLAAQQNWRGSAARCCCACASLTRAPRC
;
A
#
# COMPACT_ATOMS: atom_id res chain seq x y z
N MET A 1 -10.98 -10.19 15.89
CA MET A 1 -9.56 -9.92 15.57
C MET A 1 -9.07 -8.72 16.36
N SER A 2 -7.79 -8.70 16.73
CA SER A 2 -7.14 -7.58 17.41
C SER A 2 -5.87 -7.19 16.68
N LYS A 3 -5.52 -5.92 16.77
CA LYS A 3 -4.25 -5.37 16.28
C LYS A 3 -3.48 -4.80 17.46
N LEU A 4 -2.30 -5.37 17.68
CA LEU A 4 -1.32 -4.88 18.65
C LEU A 4 -0.30 -3.96 17.95
N ALA A 5 0.17 -2.94 18.64
CA ALA A 5 1.29 -2.13 18.19
C ALA A 5 2.53 -3.01 18.01
N PRO A 6 3.27 -2.92 16.89
CA PRO A 6 4.40 -3.82 16.67
C PRO A 6 5.53 -3.66 17.71
N GLU A 7 5.67 -2.46 18.28
CA GLU A 7 6.79 -2.09 19.15
C GLU A 7 6.61 -2.58 20.60
N ASP A 8 5.49 -2.27 21.24
CA ASP A 8 5.24 -2.54 22.66
C ASP A 8 4.13 -3.57 22.90
N GLN A 9 3.53 -4.09 21.83
CA GLN A 9 2.42 -5.05 21.87
C GLN A 9 1.17 -4.53 22.61
N SER A 10 1.04 -3.22 22.80
CA SER A 10 -0.18 -2.61 23.33
C SER A 10 -1.35 -2.79 22.36
N LEU A 11 -2.57 -2.96 22.89
CA LEU A 11 -3.77 -3.07 22.06
C LEU A 11 -4.08 -1.73 21.38
N LEU A 12 -4.06 -1.70 20.05
CA LEU A 12 -4.41 -0.51 19.26
C LEU A 12 -5.84 -0.53 18.75
N TRP A 13 -6.32 -1.71 18.35
CA TRP A 13 -7.63 -1.85 17.71
C TRP A 13 -8.18 -3.27 17.90
N GLN A 14 -9.50 -3.40 17.99
CA GLN A 14 -10.18 -4.68 18.12
C GLN A 14 -11.62 -4.60 17.57
N ALA A 15 -11.99 -5.57 16.74
CA ALA A 15 -13.39 -5.79 16.33
C ALA A 15 -13.61 -7.25 15.89
N ALA A 16 -14.85 -7.62 15.60
CA ALA A 16 -15.13 -8.89 14.92
C ALA A 16 -14.59 -8.86 13.48
N SER A 17 -14.19 -10.03 12.96
CA SER A 17 -13.92 -10.15 11.53
C SER A 17 -15.24 -10.37 10.79
N ALA A 18 -15.39 -9.73 9.64
CA ALA A 18 -16.56 -9.90 8.79
C ALA A 18 -16.64 -11.35 8.27
N GLY A 19 -17.80 -11.98 8.47
CA GLY A 19 -18.13 -13.30 7.96
C GLY A 19 -18.64 -13.25 6.51
N ALA A 20 -19.03 -14.41 5.98
CA ALA A 20 -19.57 -14.50 4.61
C ALA A 20 -20.85 -13.67 4.43
N ASP A 21 -21.73 -13.62 5.44
CA ASP A 21 -22.97 -12.85 5.40
C ASP A 21 -22.70 -11.34 5.37
N ASP A 22 -21.73 -10.87 6.17
CA ASP A 22 -21.30 -9.46 6.17
C ASP A 22 -20.71 -9.07 4.80
N VAL A 23 -19.90 -9.96 4.22
CA VAL A 23 -19.32 -9.78 2.88
C VAL A 23 -20.42 -9.66 1.83
N GLN A 24 -21.41 -10.56 1.86
CA GLN A 24 -22.54 -10.53 0.94
C GLN A 24 -23.35 -9.23 1.10
N ALA A 25 -23.62 -8.80 2.34
CA ALA A 25 -24.34 -7.57 2.61
C ALA A 25 -23.59 -6.33 2.08
N ALA A 26 -22.26 -6.26 2.28
CA ALA A 26 -21.44 -5.17 1.74
C ALA A 26 -21.41 -5.15 0.21
N CYS A 27 -21.32 -6.32 -0.45
CA CYS A 27 -21.34 -6.40 -1.91
C CYS A 27 -22.72 -6.00 -2.48
N ALA A 28 -23.81 -6.42 -1.83
CA ALA A 28 -25.16 -6.02 -2.20
C ALA A 28 -25.38 -4.51 -2.04
N ALA A 29 -24.88 -3.91 -0.95
CA ALA A 29 -24.91 -2.46 -0.75
C ALA A 29 -24.11 -1.71 -1.83
N ALA A 30 -22.90 -2.19 -2.14
CA ALA A 30 -22.08 -1.65 -3.23
C ALA A 30 -22.78 -1.72 -4.58
N ARG A 31 -23.45 -2.84 -4.87
CA ARG A 31 -24.21 -3.06 -6.10
C ARG A 31 -25.41 -2.12 -6.20
N ALA A 32 -26.15 -1.94 -5.11
CA ALA A 32 -27.29 -1.02 -5.05
C ALA A 32 -26.87 0.44 -5.25
N ALA A 33 -25.72 0.84 -4.68
CA ALA A 33 -25.17 2.19 -4.82
C ALA A 33 -24.56 2.45 -6.22
N PHE A 34 -24.20 1.41 -6.98
CA PHE A 34 -23.47 1.56 -8.24
C PHE A 34 -24.25 2.35 -9.29
N TYR A 35 -25.52 2.01 -9.54
CA TYR A 35 -26.31 2.70 -10.57
C TYR A 35 -26.43 4.21 -10.28
N PRO A 36 -26.94 4.67 -9.12
CA PRO A 36 -27.04 6.11 -8.85
C PRO A 36 -25.66 6.80 -8.80
N TRP A 37 -24.61 6.14 -8.29
CA TRP A 37 -23.27 6.72 -8.23
C TRP A 37 -22.64 6.92 -9.61
N SER A 38 -22.68 5.89 -10.47
CA SER A 38 -22.13 5.93 -11.83
C SER A 38 -22.83 6.95 -12.74
N HIS A 39 -24.10 7.26 -12.45
CA HIS A 39 -24.90 8.25 -13.19
C HIS A 39 -24.73 9.68 -12.69
N ARG A 40 -24.06 9.92 -11.55
CA ARG A 40 -23.71 11.29 -11.16
C ARG A 40 -22.78 11.91 -12.20
N PRO A 41 -22.90 13.22 -12.50
CA PRO A 41 -21.92 13.95 -13.28
C PRO A 41 -20.49 13.74 -12.76
N LEU A 42 -19.51 13.67 -13.66
CA LEU A 42 -18.10 13.50 -13.30
C LEU A 42 -17.65 14.56 -12.28
N ALA A 43 -18.09 15.81 -12.46
CA ALA A 43 -17.76 16.91 -11.55
C ALA A 43 -18.21 16.66 -10.11
N GLU A 44 -19.40 16.08 -9.90
CA GLU A 44 -19.90 15.76 -8.55
C GLU A 44 -19.09 14.63 -7.90
N ARG A 45 -18.65 13.63 -8.68
CA ARG A 45 -17.77 12.58 -8.16
C ARG A 45 -16.40 13.13 -7.79
N ILE A 46 -15.85 14.01 -8.62
CA ILE A 46 -14.58 14.72 -8.36
C ILE A 46 -14.68 15.58 -7.09
N ASP A 47 -15.79 16.30 -6.90
CA ASP A 47 -16.02 17.14 -5.74
C ASP A 47 -16.02 16.35 -4.41
N VAL A 48 -16.60 15.14 -4.39
CA VAL A 48 -16.47 14.21 -3.23
C VAL A 48 -14.99 13.86 -2.96
N VAL A 49 -14.22 13.55 -4.01
CA VAL A 49 -12.79 13.23 -3.87
C VAL A 49 -11.98 14.44 -3.38
N GLN A 50 -12.30 15.64 -3.85
CA GLN A 50 -11.64 16.88 -3.41
C GLN A 50 -11.95 17.19 -1.95
N ARG A 51 -13.19 17.00 -1.49
CA ARG A 51 -13.52 17.09 -0.06
C ARG A 51 -12.76 16.06 0.78
N PHE A 52 -12.66 14.82 0.32
CA PHE A 52 -11.85 13.80 0.99
C PHE A 52 -10.37 14.22 1.09
N ALA A 53 -9.80 14.77 0.01
CA ALA A 53 -8.42 15.28 0.03
C ALA A 53 -8.23 16.45 1.02
N ALA A 54 -9.22 17.35 1.14
CA ALA A 54 -9.21 18.43 2.13
C ALA A 54 -9.30 17.91 3.58
N LEU A 55 -10.11 16.88 3.81
CA LEU A 55 -10.21 16.20 5.11
C LEU A 55 -8.92 15.47 5.46
N LEU A 56 -8.25 14.84 4.50
CA LEU A 56 -6.92 14.27 4.72
C LEU A 56 -5.90 15.33 5.16
N GLU A 57 -5.93 16.54 4.59
CA GLU A 57 -5.06 17.63 5.02
C GLU A 57 -5.40 18.08 6.46
N THR A 58 -6.70 18.23 6.77
CA THR A 58 -7.17 18.61 8.12
C THR A 58 -6.79 17.58 9.18
N HIS A 59 -6.87 16.29 8.84
CA HIS A 59 -6.58 15.17 9.75
C HIS A 59 -5.17 14.58 9.57
N LYS A 60 -4.27 15.30 8.87
CA LYS A 60 -2.98 14.76 8.43
C LYS A 60 -2.14 14.19 9.57
N GLU A 61 -2.04 14.94 10.66
CA GLU A 61 -1.22 14.55 11.81
C GLU A 61 -1.82 13.35 12.56
N ALA A 62 -3.15 13.33 12.73
CA ALA A 62 -3.85 12.24 13.41
C ALA A 62 -3.72 10.93 12.61
N LEU A 63 -3.91 10.99 11.29
CA LEU A 63 -3.77 9.83 10.42
C LEU A 63 -2.31 9.36 10.33
N ALA A 64 -1.34 10.27 10.21
CA ALA A 64 0.09 9.93 10.21
C ALA A 64 0.51 9.24 11.52
N THR A 65 0.07 9.77 12.65
CA THR A 65 0.29 9.16 13.98
C THR A 65 -0.31 7.76 14.07
N LEU A 66 -1.55 7.58 13.57
CA LEU A 66 -2.20 6.27 13.56
C LEU A 66 -1.43 5.25 12.70
N ILE A 67 -1.04 5.64 11.48
CA ILE A 67 -0.23 4.79 10.59
C ILE A 67 1.08 4.41 11.29
N SER A 68 1.75 5.36 11.92
CA SER A 68 3.00 5.15 12.64
C SER A 68 2.86 4.12 13.76
N ARG A 69 1.85 4.26 14.62
CA ARG A 69 1.57 3.31 15.71
C ARG A 69 1.26 1.91 15.18
N GLU A 70 0.54 1.83 14.06
CA GLU A 70 0.08 0.56 13.50
C GLU A 70 1.18 -0.20 12.73
N THR A 71 2.15 0.53 12.15
CA THR A 71 3.15 -0.02 11.22
C THR A 71 4.61 0.11 11.68
N SER A 72 4.87 0.81 12.78
CA SER A 72 6.21 1.21 13.25
C SER A 72 6.96 2.16 12.33
N LYS A 73 6.32 2.76 11.32
CA LYS A 73 6.98 3.76 10.47
C LYS A 73 7.20 5.06 11.25
N PRO A 74 8.38 5.70 11.16
CA PRO A 74 8.62 6.99 11.79
C PRO A 74 7.62 8.06 11.36
N LEU A 75 7.26 8.96 12.27
CA LEU A 75 6.23 9.98 12.03
C LEU A 75 6.56 10.91 10.85
N TRP A 76 7.83 11.21 10.62
CA TRP A 76 8.25 12.00 9.46
C TRP A 76 7.86 11.32 8.14
N GLU A 77 7.91 9.99 8.09
CA GLU A 77 7.62 9.20 6.90
C GLU A 77 6.11 9.03 6.68
N THR A 78 5.35 8.79 7.75
CA THR A 78 3.89 8.61 7.64
C THR A 78 3.19 9.92 7.28
N ARG A 79 3.73 11.08 7.68
CA ARG A 79 3.31 12.38 7.13
C ARG A 79 3.48 12.46 5.61
N THR A 80 4.57 11.90 5.06
CA THR A 80 4.77 11.79 3.61
C THR A 80 3.76 10.86 2.96
N GLU A 81 3.38 9.76 3.62
CA GLU A 81 2.32 8.88 3.12
C GLU A 81 0.98 9.62 2.99
N VAL A 82 0.55 10.34 4.04
CA VAL A 82 -0.69 11.11 3.98
C VAL A 82 -0.61 12.22 2.93
N GLN A 83 0.53 12.89 2.79
CA GLN A 83 0.74 13.86 1.72
C GLN A 83 0.60 13.22 0.33
N ALA A 84 1.09 12.00 0.14
CA ALA A 84 0.94 11.25 -1.11
C ALA A 84 -0.51 10.82 -1.35
N MET A 85 -1.31 10.55 -0.30
CA MET A 85 -2.75 10.31 -0.42
C MET A 85 -3.48 11.56 -0.93
N ILE A 86 -3.13 12.74 -0.41
CA ILE A 86 -3.71 14.02 -0.85
C ILE A 86 -3.34 14.30 -2.31
N GLY A 87 -2.05 14.17 -2.65
CA GLY A 87 -1.57 14.37 -4.02
C GLY A 87 -2.18 13.39 -5.03
N LYS A 88 -2.61 12.19 -4.59
CA LYS A 88 -3.27 11.19 -5.44
C LYS A 88 -4.57 11.72 -6.06
N ALA A 89 -5.31 12.60 -5.37
CA ALA A 89 -6.55 13.16 -5.90
C ALA A 89 -6.30 13.95 -7.20
N ALA A 90 -5.41 14.94 -7.17
CA ALA A 90 -5.13 15.80 -8.31
C ALA A 90 -4.63 15.00 -9.53
N ILE A 91 -3.63 14.13 -9.34
CA ILE A 91 -3.07 13.34 -10.44
C ILE A 91 -4.06 12.31 -11.01
N SER A 92 -4.99 11.79 -10.19
CA SER A 92 -6.02 10.85 -10.68
C SER A 92 -7.09 11.54 -11.50
N ILE A 93 -7.45 12.79 -11.16
CA ILE A 93 -8.37 13.61 -11.97
C ILE A 93 -7.74 13.88 -13.34
N GLU A 94 -6.48 14.32 -13.36
CA GLU A 94 -5.74 14.54 -14.60
C GLU A 94 -5.65 13.25 -15.44
N ALA A 95 -5.24 12.14 -14.81
CA ALA A 95 -5.13 10.85 -15.48
C ALA A 95 -6.48 10.39 -16.05
N TYR A 96 -7.59 10.59 -15.34
CA TYR A 96 -8.92 10.26 -15.84
C TYR A 96 -9.23 11.02 -17.14
N HIS A 97 -8.99 12.34 -17.17
CA HIS A 97 -9.24 13.15 -18.36
C HIS A 97 -8.35 12.74 -19.54
N GLN A 98 -7.08 12.43 -19.30
CA GLN A 98 -6.12 12.10 -20.36
C GLN A 98 -6.28 10.67 -20.90
N ARG A 99 -6.61 9.71 -20.04
CA ARG A 99 -6.57 8.27 -20.39
C ARG A 99 -7.95 7.68 -20.61
N THR A 100 -8.95 8.15 -19.87
CA THR A 100 -10.31 7.60 -19.86
C THR A 100 -11.38 8.69 -19.98
N GLY A 101 -11.04 9.79 -20.65
CA GLY A 101 -11.90 10.95 -20.85
C GLY A 101 -12.96 10.75 -21.93
N PHE A 102 -13.49 11.87 -22.40
CA PHE A 102 -14.37 11.94 -23.55
C PHE A 102 -13.60 12.52 -24.74
N HIS A 103 -13.73 11.89 -25.90
CA HIS A 103 -13.18 12.40 -27.15
C HIS A 103 -14.24 12.38 -28.25
N GLU A 104 -14.27 13.43 -29.05
CA GLU A 104 -15.13 13.57 -30.21
C GLU A 104 -14.25 13.85 -31.44
N SER A 105 -14.55 13.19 -32.55
CA SER A 105 -13.87 13.43 -33.84
C SER A 105 -14.89 13.46 -34.97
N THR A 106 -14.79 14.46 -35.83
CA THR A 106 -15.62 14.57 -37.04
C THR A 106 -15.14 13.56 -38.09
N LEU A 107 -16.06 12.79 -38.64
CA LEU A 107 -15.83 11.86 -39.73
C LEU A 107 -16.57 12.33 -40.99
N PRO A 108 -16.19 11.87 -42.20
CA PRO A 108 -16.89 12.25 -43.44
C PRO A 108 -18.40 11.96 -43.44
N ASP A 109 -18.83 10.93 -42.70
CA ASP A 109 -20.22 10.45 -42.62
C ASP A 109 -20.87 10.67 -41.23
N GLY A 110 -20.22 11.42 -40.32
CA GLY A 110 -20.79 11.70 -39.00
C GLY A 110 -19.77 12.10 -37.94
N LYS A 111 -19.95 11.55 -36.73
CA LYS A 111 -19.11 11.82 -35.56
C LYS A 111 -18.76 10.53 -34.84
N ALA A 112 -17.48 10.37 -34.48
CA ALA A 112 -17.04 9.35 -33.55
C ALA A 112 -16.97 9.91 -32.13
N LEU A 113 -17.65 9.26 -31.19
CA LEU A 113 -17.65 9.61 -29.77
C LEU A 113 -17.04 8.47 -28.95
N LEU A 114 -15.94 8.73 -28.26
CA LEU A 114 -15.33 7.82 -27.30
C LEU A 114 -15.63 8.30 -25.88
N ARG A 115 -16.13 7.39 -25.06
CA ARG A 115 -16.35 7.61 -23.63
C ARG A 115 -16.10 6.32 -22.87
N HIS A 116 -15.65 6.45 -21.64
CA HIS A 116 -15.33 5.33 -20.76
C HIS A 116 -16.43 5.14 -19.72
N LYS A 117 -16.59 3.89 -19.26
CA LYS A 117 -17.63 3.52 -18.30
C LYS A 117 -17.01 2.74 -17.14
N PRO A 118 -17.53 2.90 -15.91
CA PRO A 118 -17.09 2.08 -14.78
C PRO A 118 -17.48 0.62 -15.00
N HIS A 119 -16.75 -0.28 -14.34
CA HIS A 119 -17.03 -1.72 -14.33
C HIS A 119 -18.21 -2.06 -13.42
N GLY A 120 -18.24 -1.47 -12.22
CA GLY A 120 -19.27 -1.73 -11.21
C GLY A 120 -18.72 -1.78 -9.79
N VAL A 121 -18.90 -2.91 -9.11
CA VAL A 121 -18.41 -3.16 -7.75
C VAL A 121 -16.97 -3.68 -7.81
N MET A 122 -16.03 -2.92 -7.26
CA MET A 122 -14.62 -3.28 -7.22
C MET A 122 -14.22 -3.71 -5.80
N ALA A 123 -13.71 -4.93 -5.68
CA ALA A 123 -13.10 -5.39 -4.44
C ALA A 123 -11.65 -4.90 -4.35
N VAL A 124 -11.35 -4.08 -3.35
CA VAL A 124 -10.01 -3.53 -3.11
C VAL A 124 -9.35 -4.28 -1.96
N PHE A 125 -8.18 -4.86 -2.21
CA PHE A 125 -7.38 -5.56 -1.20
C PHE A 125 -6.15 -4.73 -0.84
N GLY A 126 -6.13 -4.20 0.38
CA GLY A 126 -5.08 -3.28 0.85
C GLY A 126 -3.89 -3.98 1.51
N PRO A 127 -2.65 -3.56 1.25
CA PRO A 127 -1.46 -4.08 1.92
C PRO A 127 -1.20 -3.35 3.25
N TYR A 128 -0.28 -3.86 4.06
CA TYR A 128 0.06 -3.28 5.37
C TYR A 128 1.15 -2.19 5.33
N ASN A 129 1.97 -2.14 4.28
CA ASN A 129 3.19 -1.32 4.27
C ASN A 129 2.93 0.17 4.02
N PHE A 130 1.91 0.48 3.22
CA PHE A 130 1.36 1.82 2.98
C PHE A 130 -0.16 1.72 3.04
N PRO A 131 -0.70 1.55 4.26
CA PRO A 131 -2.10 1.17 4.48
C PRO A 131 -3.09 2.27 4.11
N GLY A 132 -2.64 3.53 3.99
CA GLY A 132 -3.44 4.62 3.45
C GLY A 132 -3.18 4.79 1.95
N HIS A 133 -1.90 4.99 1.57
CA HIS A 133 -1.57 5.41 0.21
C HIS A 133 -1.86 4.37 -0.87
N LEU A 134 -1.55 3.09 -0.64
CA LEU A 134 -1.73 2.06 -1.67
C LEU A 134 -3.20 1.72 -1.92
N PRO A 135 -4.06 1.51 -0.90
CA PRO A 135 -5.50 1.39 -1.12
C PRO A 135 -6.09 2.63 -1.76
N ASN A 136 -5.69 3.83 -1.32
CA ASN A 136 -6.15 5.09 -1.88
C ASN A 136 -5.79 5.25 -3.37
N GLY A 137 -4.67 4.68 -3.80
CA GLY A 137 -4.25 4.59 -5.20
C GLY A 137 -5.20 3.79 -6.10
N HIS A 138 -5.97 2.87 -5.54
CA HIS A 138 -7.04 2.12 -6.23
C HIS A 138 -8.40 2.81 -6.07
N ILE A 139 -8.72 3.23 -4.84
CA ILE A 139 -10.04 3.75 -4.45
C ILE A 139 -10.37 5.06 -5.17
N ILE A 140 -9.47 6.05 -5.14
CA ILE A 140 -9.70 7.35 -5.78
C ILE A 140 -10.04 7.20 -7.27
N PRO A 141 -9.18 6.58 -8.12
CA PRO A 141 -9.49 6.49 -9.55
C PRO A 141 -10.74 5.64 -9.81
N ALA A 142 -10.99 4.58 -9.03
CA ALA A 142 -12.20 3.77 -9.18
C ALA A 142 -13.47 4.58 -8.89
N LEU A 143 -13.49 5.38 -7.82
CA LEU A 143 -14.62 6.24 -7.46
C LEU A 143 -14.82 7.38 -8.48
N ILE A 144 -13.75 8.03 -8.96
CA ILE A 144 -13.82 9.04 -10.03
C ILE A 144 -14.46 8.46 -11.29
N ALA A 145 -14.08 7.23 -11.66
CA ALA A 145 -14.66 6.54 -12.82
C ALA A 145 -16.13 6.13 -12.62
N GLY A 146 -16.64 6.13 -11.38
CA GLY A 146 -18.02 5.80 -11.05
C GLY A 146 -18.23 4.36 -10.56
N ASN A 147 -17.16 3.64 -10.21
CA ASN A 147 -17.26 2.35 -9.54
C ASN A 147 -17.66 2.54 -8.07
N THR A 148 -18.19 1.49 -7.45
CA THR A 148 -18.34 1.39 -5.99
C THR A 148 -17.31 0.41 -5.43
N ILE A 149 -17.04 0.54 -4.13
CA ILE A 149 -15.89 -0.12 -3.50
C ILE A 149 -16.34 -1.03 -2.36
N VAL A 150 -15.80 -2.25 -2.35
CA VAL A 150 -15.75 -3.09 -1.16
C VAL A 150 -14.27 -3.23 -0.76
N PHE A 151 -13.88 -2.48 0.26
CA PHE A 151 -12.50 -2.39 0.72
C PHE A 151 -12.25 -3.40 1.84
N LYS A 152 -11.32 -4.31 1.59
CA LYS A 152 -10.79 -5.27 2.56
C LYS A 152 -9.31 -4.95 2.83
N PRO A 153 -8.99 -4.21 3.91
CA PRO A 153 -7.61 -3.92 4.27
C PRO A 153 -6.88 -5.17 4.78
N SER A 154 -5.57 -5.04 4.93
CA SER A 154 -4.76 -5.99 5.70
C SER A 154 -5.23 -6.02 7.15
N GLU A 155 -5.32 -7.21 7.74
CA GLU A 155 -5.59 -7.40 9.17
C GLU A 155 -4.49 -6.83 10.09
N LEU A 156 -3.35 -6.45 9.52
CA LEU A 156 -2.25 -5.78 10.23
C LEU A 156 -2.40 -4.26 10.30
N THR A 157 -3.32 -3.68 9.53
CA THR A 157 -3.57 -2.22 9.51
C THR A 157 -5.06 -1.83 9.49
N PRO A 158 -5.92 -2.43 10.34
CA PRO A 158 -7.35 -2.18 10.32
C PRO A 158 -7.74 -0.77 10.77
N ALA A 159 -7.04 -0.16 11.73
CA ALA A 159 -7.41 1.13 12.29
C ALA A 159 -7.21 2.27 11.28
N THR A 160 -6.09 2.24 10.54
CA THR A 160 -5.85 3.19 9.45
C THR A 160 -6.97 3.13 8.40
N ALA A 161 -7.39 1.92 8.03
CA ALA A 161 -8.46 1.72 7.06
C ALA A 161 -9.80 2.25 7.55
N GLU A 162 -10.13 2.00 8.82
CA GLU A 162 -11.35 2.51 9.46
C GLU A 162 -11.38 4.04 9.47
N MET A 163 -10.31 4.69 9.95
CA MET A 163 -10.22 6.14 9.95
C MET A 163 -10.31 6.71 8.53
N THR A 164 -9.68 6.07 7.55
CA THR A 164 -9.73 6.51 6.14
C THR A 164 -11.17 6.44 5.59
N VAL A 165 -11.93 5.39 5.90
CA VAL A 165 -13.33 5.26 5.46
C VAL A 165 -14.24 6.25 6.19
N GLN A 166 -13.98 6.54 7.47
CA GLN A 166 -14.68 7.61 8.19
C GLN A 166 -14.47 8.98 7.53
N LEU A 167 -13.26 9.27 7.01
CA LEU A 167 -13.01 10.49 6.25
C LEU A 167 -13.75 10.51 4.90
N TRP A 168 -13.91 9.36 4.24
CA TRP A 168 -14.76 9.26 3.04
C TRP A 168 -16.24 9.53 3.38
N GLN A 169 -16.74 9.01 4.50
CA GLN A 169 -18.11 9.30 4.99
C GLN A 169 -18.29 10.79 5.25
N GLN A 170 -17.35 11.43 5.94
CA GLN A 170 -17.36 12.88 6.17
C GLN A 170 -17.27 13.69 4.88
N ALA A 171 -16.60 13.17 3.83
CA ALA A 171 -16.56 13.79 2.50
C ALA A 171 -17.91 13.73 1.75
N GLY A 172 -18.92 13.04 2.30
CA GLY A 172 -20.24 12.89 1.69
C GLY A 172 -20.27 11.87 0.56
N ILE A 173 -19.43 10.83 0.63
CA ILE A 173 -19.59 9.66 -0.24
C ILE A 173 -20.99 9.05 0.01
N PRO A 174 -21.75 8.64 -1.03
CA PRO A 174 -23.06 8.03 -0.81
C PRO A 174 -22.98 6.70 -0.06
N ASP A 175 -24.05 6.39 0.68
CA ASP A 175 -24.18 5.10 1.35
C ASP A 175 -24.00 3.94 0.37
N GLY A 176 -23.20 2.95 0.77
CA GLY A 176 -22.86 1.80 -0.05
C GLY A 176 -21.84 2.07 -1.16
N ALA A 177 -21.50 3.31 -1.50
CA ALA A 177 -20.50 3.56 -2.55
C ALA A 177 -19.06 3.19 -2.10
N ILE A 178 -18.80 3.17 -0.79
CA ILE A 178 -17.64 2.53 -0.17
C ILE A 178 -18.08 1.71 1.05
N ASN A 179 -17.58 0.48 1.15
CA ASN A 179 -17.86 -0.45 2.24
C ASN A 179 -16.54 -0.97 2.80
N LEU A 180 -16.44 -1.13 4.12
CA LEU A 180 -15.24 -1.63 4.80
C LEU A 180 -15.51 -3.01 5.37
N LEU A 181 -14.67 -3.99 5.01
CA LEU A 181 -14.73 -5.36 5.54
C LEU A 181 -13.41 -5.71 6.23
N GLN A 182 -13.41 -5.59 7.57
CA GLN A 182 -12.28 -6.02 8.39
C GLN A 182 -12.23 -7.54 8.47
N GLY A 183 -11.04 -8.12 8.36
CA GLY A 183 -10.86 -9.56 8.50
C GLY A 183 -9.60 -10.07 7.84
N GLY A 184 -9.19 -11.29 8.16
CA GLY A 184 -8.04 -11.95 7.55
C GLY A 184 -8.39 -12.76 6.31
N LYS A 185 -7.69 -13.88 6.11
CA LYS A 185 -7.84 -14.76 4.94
C LYS A 185 -9.29 -15.18 4.64
N ALA A 186 -10.07 -15.58 5.64
CA ALA A 186 -11.45 -16.08 5.43
C ALA A 186 -12.37 -15.01 4.81
N THR A 187 -12.38 -13.80 5.36
CA THR A 187 -13.12 -12.65 4.81
C THR A 187 -12.64 -12.31 3.40
N GLY A 188 -11.33 -12.38 3.15
CA GLY A 188 -10.77 -12.11 1.83
C GLY A 188 -11.17 -13.15 0.79
N GLN A 189 -11.22 -14.43 1.18
CA GLN A 189 -11.70 -15.51 0.33
C GLN A 189 -13.19 -15.37 0.01
N ALA A 190 -14.02 -15.11 1.03
CA ALA A 190 -15.45 -14.86 0.81
C ALA A 190 -15.70 -13.69 -0.14
N LEU A 191 -14.90 -12.61 -0.05
CA LEU A 191 -15.01 -11.47 -0.97
C LEU A 191 -14.56 -11.85 -2.39
N LEU A 192 -13.45 -12.58 -2.53
CA LEU A 192 -12.95 -13.06 -3.82
C LEU A 192 -13.96 -13.98 -4.53
N GLU A 193 -14.68 -14.79 -3.75
CA GLU A 193 -15.69 -15.75 -4.24
C GLU A 193 -17.06 -15.12 -4.50
N ASN A 194 -17.26 -13.87 -4.08
CA ASN A 194 -18.54 -13.20 -4.24
C ASN A 194 -18.86 -12.91 -5.72
N ARG A 195 -20.09 -13.22 -6.15
CA ARG A 195 -20.50 -13.06 -7.55
C ARG A 195 -20.89 -11.62 -7.91
N ASP A 196 -21.14 -10.78 -6.90
CA ASP A 196 -21.57 -9.40 -7.09
C ASP A 196 -20.41 -8.43 -7.32
N ILE A 197 -19.15 -8.90 -7.35
CA ILE A 197 -18.00 -8.08 -7.75
C ILE A 197 -17.76 -8.15 -9.26
N ASP A 198 -17.43 -7.01 -9.87
CA ASP A 198 -17.08 -6.89 -11.28
C ASP A 198 -15.55 -6.83 -11.51
N GLY A 199 -14.79 -6.78 -10.42
CA GLY A 199 -13.33 -6.86 -10.50
C GLY A 199 -12.62 -6.76 -9.15
N VAL A 200 -11.32 -7.04 -9.20
CA VAL A 200 -10.42 -7.03 -8.05
C VAL A 200 -9.24 -6.11 -8.32
N LEU A 201 -9.00 -5.20 -7.39
CA LEU A 201 -7.83 -4.33 -7.33
C LEU A 201 -6.97 -4.77 -6.15
N PHE A 202 -5.88 -5.47 -6.43
CA PHE A 202 -5.04 -6.08 -5.41
C PHE A 202 -3.67 -5.44 -5.36
N THR A 203 -3.22 -5.10 -4.15
CA THR A 203 -1.81 -4.83 -3.89
C THR A 203 -1.32 -5.73 -2.77
N GLY A 204 -0.24 -6.49 -3.01
CA GLY A 204 0.30 -7.39 -1.99
C GLY A 204 1.37 -8.35 -2.49
N SER A 205 1.43 -9.55 -1.91
CA SER A 205 2.46 -10.54 -2.25
C SER A 205 2.22 -11.18 -3.62
N ALA A 206 3.30 -11.54 -4.31
CA ALA A 206 3.22 -12.25 -5.59
C ALA A 206 2.48 -13.59 -5.47
N ALA A 207 2.67 -14.31 -4.35
CA ALA A 207 1.98 -15.58 -4.09
C ALA A 207 0.45 -15.40 -4.03
N ALA A 208 -0.04 -14.35 -3.37
CA ALA A 208 -1.47 -14.04 -3.32
C ALA A 208 -1.98 -13.55 -4.69
N GLY A 209 -1.22 -12.70 -5.39
CA GLY A 209 -1.57 -12.27 -6.75
C GLY A 209 -1.69 -13.43 -7.75
N PHE A 210 -0.75 -14.38 -7.74
CA PHE A 210 -0.85 -15.61 -8.54
C PHE A 210 -2.01 -16.50 -8.13
N HIS A 211 -2.40 -16.49 -6.85
CA HIS A 211 -3.61 -17.18 -6.42
C HIS A 211 -4.87 -16.52 -7.01
N PHE A 212 -4.97 -15.20 -6.96
CA PHE A 212 -6.11 -14.46 -7.51
C PHE A 212 -6.20 -14.66 -9.03
N HIS A 213 -5.08 -14.55 -9.74
CA HIS A 213 -5.04 -14.80 -11.19
C HIS A 213 -5.53 -16.21 -11.56
N ARG A 214 -5.08 -17.24 -10.84
CA ARG A 214 -5.55 -18.62 -11.06
C ARG A 214 -7.02 -18.78 -10.73
N TYR A 215 -7.50 -18.14 -9.66
CA TYR A 215 -8.90 -18.19 -9.26
C TYR A 215 -9.82 -17.59 -10.34
N PHE A 216 -9.45 -16.47 -10.95
CA PHE A 216 -10.21 -15.85 -12.03
C PHE A 216 -9.99 -16.46 -13.42
N GLY A 217 -9.20 -17.54 -13.52
CA GLY A 217 -9.06 -18.29 -14.78
C GLY A 217 -10.43 -18.77 -15.26
N GLY A 218 -10.85 -18.32 -16.46
CA GLY A 218 -12.17 -18.62 -17.02
C GLY A 218 -13.27 -17.60 -16.70
N GLN A 219 -12.94 -16.47 -16.06
CA GLN A 219 -13.88 -15.39 -15.74
C GLN A 219 -13.42 -14.03 -16.34
N PRO A 220 -13.25 -13.93 -17.67
CA PRO A 220 -12.72 -12.72 -18.32
C PRO A 220 -13.60 -11.47 -18.16
N GLU A 221 -14.86 -11.64 -17.76
CA GLU A 221 -15.78 -10.55 -17.45
C GLU A 221 -15.40 -9.77 -16.19
N LYS A 222 -14.58 -10.35 -15.30
CA LYS A 222 -14.10 -9.67 -14.10
C LYS A 222 -12.73 -9.03 -14.34
N MET A 223 -12.64 -7.72 -14.13
CA MET A 223 -11.37 -7.01 -14.27
C MET A 223 -10.44 -7.35 -13.11
N LEU A 224 -9.17 -7.67 -13.41
CA LEU A 224 -8.17 -8.00 -12.41
C LEU A 224 -6.92 -7.12 -12.57
N ALA A 225 -6.62 -6.33 -11.53
CA ALA A 225 -5.38 -5.57 -11.43
C ALA A 225 -4.53 -6.08 -10.26
N LEU A 226 -3.28 -6.45 -10.55
CA LEU A 226 -2.37 -7.10 -9.60
C LEU A 226 -1.07 -6.32 -9.44
N GLU A 227 -0.97 -5.54 -8.37
CA GLU A 227 0.25 -4.83 -7.98
C GLU A 227 1.03 -5.67 -6.96
N MET A 228 2.13 -6.29 -7.40
CA MET A 228 2.84 -7.31 -6.61
C MET A 228 4.25 -6.86 -6.20
N GLY A 229 4.85 -7.62 -5.27
CA GLY A 229 6.24 -7.45 -4.88
C GLY A 229 7.25 -7.86 -5.97
N GLY A 230 8.49 -7.42 -5.82
CA GLY A 230 9.60 -7.72 -6.74
C GLY A 230 10.90 -8.09 -6.03
N ASN A 231 11.85 -8.64 -6.79
CA ASN A 231 13.23 -8.86 -6.37
C ASN A 231 14.15 -7.86 -7.07
N ASN A 232 14.06 -6.60 -6.63
CA ASN A 232 14.60 -5.44 -7.36
C ASN A 232 16.12 -5.38 -7.27
N ALA A 233 16.77 -5.12 -8.42
CA ALA A 233 18.22 -4.91 -8.50
C ALA A 233 18.55 -3.42 -8.56
N LEU A 234 19.59 -3.02 -7.82
CA LEU A 234 20.26 -1.75 -7.96
C LEU A 234 21.68 -2.02 -8.47
N ILE A 235 22.03 -1.44 -9.63
CA ILE A 235 23.36 -1.56 -10.23
C ILE A 235 24.10 -0.26 -9.98
N VAL A 236 25.33 -0.36 -9.45
CA VAL A 236 26.24 0.79 -9.28
C VAL A 236 27.48 0.52 -10.11
N ALA A 237 27.73 1.37 -11.11
CA ALA A 237 28.89 1.33 -11.97
C ALA A 237 29.41 2.76 -12.16
N ASP A 238 30.73 2.93 -12.18
CA ASP A 238 31.42 4.18 -12.47
C ASP A 238 30.89 5.40 -11.67
N ALA A 239 30.57 5.19 -10.39
CA ALA A 239 30.06 6.25 -9.51
C ALA A 239 31.15 7.27 -9.21
N ALA A 240 31.06 8.46 -9.81
CA ALA A 240 31.98 9.56 -9.59
C ALA A 240 31.92 10.14 -8.17
N ASP A 241 30.72 10.12 -7.55
CA ASP A 241 30.48 10.53 -6.17
C ASP A 241 30.01 9.33 -5.34
N ILE A 242 30.93 8.81 -4.50
CA ILE A 242 30.68 7.63 -3.67
C ILE A 242 29.68 7.94 -2.56
N ASP A 243 29.67 9.14 -1.99
CA ASP A 243 28.76 9.48 -0.89
C ASP A 243 27.33 9.65 -1.39
N ALA A 244 27.15 10.24 -2.58
CA ALA A 244 25.86 10.27 -3.26
C ALA A 244 25.37 8.84 -3.60
N ALA A 245 26.26 7.98 -4.10
CA ALA A 245 25.92 6.57 -4.37
C ALA A 245 25.49 5.84 -3.09
N LEU A 246 26.22 6.01 -1.99
CA LEU A 246 25.89 5.44 -0.69
C LEU A 246 24.53 5.91 -0.19
N HIS A 247 24.23 7.21 -0.32
CA HIS A 247 22.92 7.76 0.05
C HIS A 247 21.79 7.07 -0.73
N VAL A 248 21.93 6.95 -2.06
CA VAL A 248 20.94 6.29 -2.92
C VAL A 248 20.78 4.81 -2.57
N ILE A 249 21.89 4.10 -2.30
CA ILE A 249 21.85 2.68 -1.89
C ILE A 249 21.10 2.53 -0.57
N ILE A 250 21.43 3.34 0.43
CA ILE A 250 20.82 3.26 1.76
C ILE A 250 19.31 3.56 1.69
N GLN A 251 18.92 4.62 0.97
CA GLN A 251 17.52 4.91 0.72
C GLN A 251 16.81 3.75 0.00
N SER A 252 17.42 3.21 -1.05
CA SER A 252 16.82 2.13 -1.85
C SER A 252 16.62 0.84 -1.05
N ALA A 253 17.54 0.49 -0.15
CA ALA A 253 17.51 -0.77 0.58
C ALA A 253 16.74 -0.69 1.91
N PHE A 254 16.89 0.41 2.66
CA PHE A 254 16.51 0.46 4.08
C PHE A 254 15.32 1.38 4.39
N ILE A 255 14.90 2.27 3.49
CA ILE A 255 13.75 3.14 3.75
C ILE A 255 12.51 2.32 4.13
N SER A 256 11.73 2.79 5.11
CA SER A 256 10.59 2.05 5.67
C SER A 256 10.96 0.67 6.26
N ALA A 257 12.19 0.51 6.78
CA ALA A 257 12.77 -0.78 7.14
C ALA A 257 12.77 -1.78 5.97
N GLY A 258 12.97 -1.28 4.75
CA GLY A 258 12.97 -2.06 3.52
C GLY A 258 11.59 -2.59 3.13
N GLN A 259 10.48 -2.04 3.63
CA GLN A 259 9.13 -2.57 3.39
C GLN A 259 8.42 -1.94 2.17
N ARG A 260 9.07 -1.05 1.41
CA ARG A 260 8.53 -0.59 0.11
C ARG A 260 8.63 -1.70 -0.93
N CYS A 261 7.63 -1.83 -1.80
CA CYS A 261 7.62 -2.82 -2.88
C CYS A 261 8.79 -2.64 -3.88
N THR A 262 9.27 -1.41 -4.03
CA THR A 262 10.38 -1.02 -4.91
C THR A 262 11.75 -1.05 -4.23
N CYS A 263 11.84 -1.43 -2.94
CA CYS A 263 13.14 -1.49 -2.26
C CYS A 263 14.12 -2.43 -2.97
N ALA A 264 15.38 -2.01 -3.07
CA ALA A 264 16.45 -2.83 -3.60
C ALA A 264 16.65 -4.07 -2.72
N ARG A 265 16.64 -5.24 -3.36
CA ARG A 265 16.91 -6.55 -2.73
C ARG A 265 18.27 -7.11 -3.11
N ARG A 266 18.79 -6.68 -4.25
CA ARG A 266 20.09 -7.07 -4.79
C ARG A 266 20.85 -5.81 -5.16
N LEU A 267 22.02 -5.63 -4.56
CA LEU A 267 22.99 -4.63 -4.98
C LEU A 267 24.02 -5.33 -5.87
N ILE A 268 24.24 -4.80 -7.07
CA ILE A 268 25.18 -5.34 -8.05
C ILE A 268 26.26 -4.28 -8.28
N VAL A 269 27.52 -4.65 -7.98
CA VAL A 269 28.68 -3.76 -8.05
C VAL A 269 29.79 -4.41 -8.88
N PRO A 270 30.69 -3.63 -9.51
CA PRO A 270 31.84 -4.17 -10.22
C PRO A 270 32.75 -4.95 -9.26
N ARG A 271 33.40 -5.99 -9.78
CA ARG A 271 34.47 -6.67 -9.04
C ARG A 271 35.73 -5.81 -9.05
N GLY A 272 36.48 -5.84 -7.95
CA GLY A 272 37.76 -5.14 -7.81
C GLY A 272 37.68 -3.98 -6.81
N GLU A 273 38.78 -3.24 -6.72
CA GLU A 273 39.05 -2.27 -5.65
C GLU A 273 37.92 -1.25 -5.45
N GLN A 274 37.35 -0.71 -6.53
CA GLN A 274 36.26 0.27 -6.45
C GLN A 274 34.98 -0.32 -5.83
N GLY A 275 34.63 -1.55 -6.21
CA GLY A 275 33.46 -2.24 -5.65
C GLY A 275 33.67 -2.63 -4.19
N ASP A 276 34.87 -3.12 -3.86
CA ASP A 276 35.22 -3.51 -2.49
C ASP A 276 35.22 -2.29 -1.55
N ALA A 277 35.77 -1.15 -1.99
CA ALA A 277 35.75 0.11 -1.23
C ALA A 277 34.32 0.63 -1.01
N LEU A 278 33.45 0.57 -2.03
CA LEU A 278 32.03 0.93 -1.90
C LEU A 278 31.31 0.04 -0.88
N LEU A 279 31.54 -1.29 -0.94
CA LEU A 279 30.92 -2.23 0.00
C LEU A 279 31.39 -2.00 1.43
N GLN A 280 32.68 -1.73 1.63
CA GLN A 280 33.21 -1.41 2.95
C GLN A 280 32.55 -0.16 3.54
N ARG A 281 32.52 0.94 2.77
CA ARG A 281 31.86 2.19 3.18
C ARG A 281 30.37 2.00 3.42
N LEU A 282 29.71 1.16 2.62
CA LEU A 282 28.29 0.84 2.81
C LEU A 282 28.05 0.11 4.13
N VAL A 283 28.91 -0.84 4.51
CA VAL A 283 28.80 -1.54 5.79
C VAL A 283 28.98 -0.57 6.96
N GLU A 284 29.99 0.30 6.88
CA GLU A 284 30.25 1.33 7.89
C GLU A 284 29.06 2.28 8.03
N ALA A 285 28.53 2.79 6.91
CA ALA A 285 27.38 3.69 6.89
C ALA A 285 26.09 3.00 7.35
N SER A 286 25.87 1.73 6.97
CA SER A 286 24.69 0.96 7.37
C SER A 286 24.67 0.71 8.88
N ALA A 287 25.83 0.54 9.51
CA ALA A 287 25.94 0.39 10.96
C ALA A 287 25.57 1.68 11.73
N GLN A 288 25.59 2.84 11.07
CA GLN A 288 25.17 4.12 11.65
C GLN A 288 23.69 4.44 11.43
N ILE A 289 22.94 3.57 10.73
CA ILE A 289 21.50 3.78 10.52
C ILE A 289 20.78 3.68 11.86
N ARG A 290 20.19 4.80 12.28
CA ARG A 290 19.38 4.85 13.49
C ARG A 290 17.99 4.28 13.21
N ALA A 291 17.76 3.07 13.69
CA ALA A 291 16.41 2.52 13.86
C ALA A 291 15.89 2.84 15.27
N GLY A 292 14.62 3.22 15.38
CA GLY A 292 14.02 3.66 16.64
C GLY A 292 12.51 3.51 16.67
N LYS A 293 11.88 4.03 17.72
CA LYS A 293 10.42 4.08 17.81
C LYS A 293 9.85 5.11 16.85
N TRP A 294 8.59 4.94 16.50
CA TRP A 294 7.92 5.84 15.55
C TRP A 294 7.89 7.31 16.00
N ASP A 295 7.94 7.58 17.31
CA ASP A 295 7.86 8.89 17.96
C ASP A 295 9.18 9.40 18.58
N ASP A 296 10.28 8.66 18.43
CA ASP A 296 11.58 9.03 19.00
C ASP A 296 12.01 10.45 18.60
N GLN A 297 12.68 11.15 19.52
CA GLN A 297 13.32 12.46 19.30
C GLN A 297 14.82 12.37 19.63
N PRO A 298 15.74 12.64 18.68
CA PRO A 298 15.49 13.00 17.27
C PRO A 298 14.77 11.88 16.52
N ALA A 299 14.20 12.16 15.34
CA ALA A 299 13.52 11.13 14.54
C ALA A 299 14.49 10.08 13.99
N PRO A 300 14.17 8.77 14.01
CA PRO A 300 15.01 7.73 13.43
C PRO A 300 14.87 7.69 11.91
N PHE A 301 15.86 7.11 11.23
CA PHE A 301 15.82 6.92 9.77
C PHE A 301 14.74 5.91 9.37
N MET A 302 14.59 4.84 10.14
CA MET A 302 13.56 3.83 9.96
C MET A 302 13.05 3.37 11.32
N GLY A 303 11.86 2.76 11.37
CA GLY A 303 11.38 2.11 12.57
C GLY A 303 11.42 0.59 12.47
N GLY A 304 10.56 -0.07 13.22
CA GLY A 304 10.41 -1.52 13.21
C GLY A 304 9.74 -2.06 11.94
N VAL A 305 9.75 -3.39 11.82
CA VAL A 305 8.91 -4.10 10.83
C VAL A 305 7.51 -4.35 11.39
N ILE A 306 6.55 -4.68 10.53
CA ILE A 306 5.11 -4.73 10.84
C ILE A 306 4.68 -5.60 12.04
N SER A 307 5.48 -6.62 12.40
CA SER A 307 5.18 -7.51 13.52
C SER A 307 6.43 -8.23 14.05
N LEU A 308 6.32 -8.78 15.26
CA LEU A 308 7.36 -9.65 15.83
C LEU A 308 7.62 -10.88 14.96
N ASP A 309 6.56 -11.49 14.40
CA ASP A 309 6.68 -12.62 13.48
C ASP A 309 7.46 -12.25 12.21
N ALA A 310 7.22 -11.06 11.64
CA ALA A 310 7.97 -10.56 10.50
C ALA A 310 9.46 -10.40 10.84
N ALA A 311 9.78 -9.86 12.01
CA ALA A 311 11.16 -9.73 12.49
C ALA A 311 11.84 -11.11 12.66
N GLN A 312 11.14 -12.08 13.24
CA GLN A 312 11.65 -13.44 13.41
C GLN A 312 11.93 -14.12 12.07
N ASN A 313 11.01 -13.98 11.10
CA ASN A 313 11.19 -14.52 9.74
C ASN A 313 12.41 -13.90 9.04
N MET A 314 12.67 -12.59 9.22
CA MET A 314 13.87 -11.95 8.67
C MET A 314 15.16 -12.46 9.31
N LEU A 315 15.18 -12.68 10.63
CA LEU A 315 16.33 -13.25 11.33
C LEU A 315 16.60 -14.69 10.89
N ALA A 316 15.56 -15.50 10.70
CA ALA A 316 15.67 -16.85 10.19
C ALA A 316 16.20 -16.88 8.74
N ALA A 317 15.73 -15.96 7.89
CA ALA A 317 16.24 -15.83 6.51
C ALA A 317 17.74 -15.50 6.49
N GLN A 318 18.20 -14.58 7.33
CA GLN A 318 19.63 -14.28 7.48
C GLN A 318 20.45 -15.50 7.93
N GLN A 319 19.94 -16.28 8.88
CA GLN A 319 20.64 -17.49 9.36
C GLN A 319 20.79 -18.52 8.24
N ASN A 320 19.75 -18.73 7.44
CA ASN A 320 19.82 -19.63 6.29
C ASN A 320 20.88 -19.19 5.27
N TRP A 321 21.06 -17.88 5.07
CA TRP A 321 22.08 -17.35 4.17
C TRP A 321 23.49 -17.55 4.72
N ARG A 322 23.69 -17.39 6.03
CA ARG A 322 24.97 -17.70 6.69
C ARG A 322 25.34 -19.18 6.63
N GLY A 323 24.34 -20.07 6.56
CA GLY A 323 24.53 -21.50 6.34
C GLY A 323 24.89 -21.85 4.88
N SER A 324 24.81 -20.89 3.96
CA SER A 324 25.27 -21.03 2.57
C SER A 324 26.68 -20.46 2.39
N ALA A 325 27.25 -20.51 1.18
CA ALA A 325 28.55 -19.91 0.87
C ALA A 325 28.56 -18.36 0.90
N ALA A 326 27.47 -17.71 1.30
CA ALA A 326 27.36 -16.26 1.40
C ALA A 326 28.07 -15.71 2.65
N ARG A 327 28.84 -14.62 2.48
CA ARG A 327 29.46 -13.89 3.59
C ARG A 327 28.52 -12.81 4.11
N CYS A 328 28.30 -12.79 5.43
CA CYS A 328 27.53 -11.74 6.09
C CYS A 328 28.41 -10.49 6.32
N CYS A 329 28.08 -9.38 5.66
CA CYS A 329 28.84 -8.13 5.79
C CYS A 329 28.33 -7.23 6.94
N CYS A 330 27.02 -7.22 7.20
CA CYS A 330 26.39 -6.55 8.36
C CYS A 330 25.22 -7.40 8.84
N ALA A 331 25.08 -7.59 10.15
CA ALA A 331 24.06 -8.45 10.73
C ALA A 331 22.79 -7.66 11.07
N CYS A 332 21.64 -8.12 10.58
CA CYS A 332 20.34 -7.76 11.16
C CYS A 332 20.27 -8.30 12.60
N ALA A 333 19.83 -7.45 13.52
CA ALA A 333 19.68 -7.75 14.93
C ALA A 333 18.31 -7.25 15.43
N SER A 334 17.76 -7.96 16.42
CA SER A 334 16.56 -7.52 17.13
C SER A 334 16.94 -6.51 18.20
N LEU A 335 16.30 -5.33 18.17
CA LEU A 335 16.51 -4.25 19.14
C LEU A 335 15.69 -4.42 20.43
N THR A 336 14.80 -5.43 20.51
CA THR A 336 14.00 -5.70 21.72
C THR A 336 14.77 -6.49 22.79
N ARG A 337 15.98 -6.96 22.47
CA ARG A 337 16.92 -7.46 23.48
C ARG A 337 17.84 -6.31 23.88
N ALA A 338 17.70 -5.83 25.13
CA ALA A 338 18.77 -5.10 25.79
C ALA A 338 20.10 -5.83 25.55
N PRO A 339 21.22 -5.11 25.34
CA PRO A 339 22.52 -5.75 25.17
C PRO A 339 22.76 -6.64 26.39
N ARG A 340 22.92 -7.95 26.17
CA ARG A 340 23.47 -8.81 27.22
C ARG A 340 24.90 -8.31 27.43
N CYS A 341 25.19 -7.91 28.67
CA CYS A 341 26.53 -7.59 29.16
C CYS A 341 27.55 -8.67 28.77
#